data_AF-A0A936GVT7-F1
#
_entry.id   AF-A0A936GVT7-F1
#
_cell.length_a   1.000
_cell.length_b   1.000
_cell.length_c   1.000
_cell.angle_alpha   90.00
_cell.angle_beta   90.00
_cell.angle_gamma   90.00
#
_symmetry.space_group_name_H-M   'P 1'
#
loop_
_entity.id
_entity.type
_entity.pdbx_description
1 polymer ?
#
loop_
_entity_poly.entity_id
_entity_poly.type
_entity_poly.pdbx_seq_one_letter_code
_entity_poly.pdbx_strand_id
1 'polypeptide(L)'
;MNWIKNWLFERAKSTYAQLVLHISKKTIGVLVDHTAVELIEPIRQYFRKKGVEAENLVFLVFLEQKPQSEENYLFYHSKEIKWGGYALNDNIKSFLGFDYTRVYYLCTSFDPHQNLILSNCSAAFKTGTYKAGIEPYLDLTIDDEPCDALKQVQLIDNWIDKLSSHGK
;
A
#
# COMPACT_ATOMS: atom_id res chain seq x y z
N MET A 1 -12.95 19.72 18.55
CA MET A 1 -13.75 19.39 17.35
C MET A 1 -13.12 18.20 16.64
N ASN A 2 -13.35 16.96 17.10
CA ASN A 2 -12.95 15.76 16.33
C ASN A 2 -13.51 14.41 16.84
N TRP A 3 -14.35 14.38 17.88
CA TRP A 3 -14.83 13.12 18.45
C TRP A 3 -15.65 12.29 17.44
N ILE A 4 -16.47 12.94 16.60
CA ILE A 4 -17.24 12.26 15.55
C ILE A 4 -16.31 11.65 14.49
N LYS A 5 -15.27 12.38 14.07
CA LYS A 5 -14.30 11.87 13.09
C LYS A 5 -13.56 10.67 13.68
N ASN A 6 -13.01 10.80 14.89
CA ASN A 6 -12.31 9.70 15.55
C ASN A 6 -13.22 8.48 15.74
N TRP A 7 -14.46 8.68 16.15
CA TRP A 7 -15.44 7.60 16.27
C TRP A 7 -15.72 6.89 14.94
N LEU A 8 -15.82 7.64 13.83
CA LEU A 8 -15.97 7.05 12.51
C LEU A 8 -14.71 6.28 12.06
N PHE A 9 -13.52 6.79 12.34
CA PHE A 9 -12.26 6.09 12.08
C PHE A 9 -12.17 4.76 12.85
N GLU A 10 -12.45 4.78 14.16
CA GLU A 10 -12.45 3.57 14.98
C GLU A 10 -13.51 2.55 14.52
N ARG A 11 -14.70 3.02 14.13
CA ARG A 11 -15.74 2.16 13.59
C ARG A 11 -15.33 1.52 12.25
N ALA A 12 -14.70 2.30 11.36
CA ALA A 12 -14.19 1.78 10.10
C ALA A 12 -13.12 0.72 10.34
N LYS A 13 -12.16 1.00 11.23
CA LYS A 13 -11.11 0.05 11.66
C LYS A 13 -11.70 -1.26 12.18
N SER A 14 -12.67 -1.19 13.09
CA SER A 14 -13.39 -2.37 13.60
C SER A 14 -14.10 -3.15 12.49
N THR A 15 -14.62 -2.46 11.46
CA THR A 15 -15.32 -3.09 10.34
C THR A 15 -14.34 -3.86 9.44
N TYR A 16 -13.16 -3.32 9.14
CA TYR A 16 -12.14 -4.06 8.39
C TYR A 16 -11.68 -5.30 9.14
N ALA A 17 -11.37 -5.16 10.43
CA ALA A 17 -10.90 -6.28 11.25
C ALA A 17 -11.87 -7.48 11.25
N GLN A 18 -13.17 -7.24 11.09
CA GLN A 18 -14.20 -8.29 11.04
C GLN A 18 -14.38 -8.92 9.65
N LEU A 19 -14.06 -8.19 8.58
CA LEU A 19 -14.37 -8.60 7.20
C LEU A 19 -13.19 -9.21 6.45
N VAL A 20 -11.98 -9.06 6.98
CA VAL A 20 -10.75 -9.51 6.33
C VAL A 20 -10.56 -11.00 6.58
N LEU A 21 -10.66 -11.80 5.51
CA LEU A 21 -10.24 -13.21 5.52
C LEU A 21 -8.73 -13.27 5.35
N HIS A 22 -8.02 -13.88 6.30
CA HIS A 22 -6.57 -14.01 6.23
C HIS A 22 -6.13 -15.03 5.18
N ILE A 23 -5.23 -14.58 4.31
CA ILE A 23 -4.57 -15.35 3.27
C ILE A 23 -3.12 -15.58 3.72
N SER A 24 -2.85 -16.77 4.24
CA SER A 24 -1.53 -17.18 4.75
C SER A 24 -0.56 -17.46 3.60
N LYS A 25 -0.13 -16.41 2.90
CA LYS A 25 0.91 -16.48 1.87
C LYS A 25 1.86 -15.30 2.04
N LYS A 26 3.17 -15.55 1.99
CA LYS A 26 4.18 -14.48 2.05
C LYS A 26 4.09 -13.64 0.77
N THR A 27 3.53 -12.45 0.90
CA THR A 27 3.26 -11.56 -0.22
C THR A 27 4.00 -10.23 -0.05
N ILE A 28 4.32 -9.56 -1.15
CA ILE A 28 4.76 -8.16 -1.17
C ILE A 28 3.59 -7.30 -1.63
N GLY A 29 3.26 -6.27 -0.85
CA GLY A 29 2.22 -5.31 -1.16
C GLY A 29 2.82 -4.03 -1.75
N VAL A 30 2.21 -3.47 -2.78
CA VAL A 30 2.58 -2.16 -3.33
C VAL A 30 1.34 -1.29 -3.43
N LEU A 31 1.30 -0.23 -2.64
CA LEU A 31 0.26 0.79 -2.66
C LEU A 31 0.73 1.97 -3.50
N VAL A 32 0.01 2.27 -4.58
CA VAL A 32 0.34 3.37 -5.49
C VAL A 32 -0.92 4.17 -5.83
N ASP A 33 -0.74 5.36 -6.39
CA ASP A 33 -1.84 6.12 -6.97
C ASP A 33 -1.82 6.09 -8.50
N HIS A 34 -2.79 6.76 -9.10
CA HIS A 34 -3.01 6.83 -10.54
C HIS A 34 -1.76 7.27 -11.33
N THR A 35 -0.86 8.04 -10.72
CA THR A 35 0.34 8.56 -11.41
C THR A 35 1.37 7.47 -11.70
N ALA A 36 1.28 6.32 -11.02
CA ALA A 36 2.25 5.23 -11.11
C ALA A 36 1.70 3.98 -11.83
N VAL A 37 0.52 4.06 -12.46
CA VAL A 37 -0.11 2.92 -13.15
C VAL A 37 0.81 2.34 -14.23
N GLU A 38 1.46 3.19 -15.01
CA GLU A 38 2.40 2.78 -16.07
C GLU A 38 3.66 2.06 -15.53
N LEU A 39 3.94 2.19 -14.23
CA LEU A 39 5.10 1.60 -13.56
C LEU A 39 4.79 0.23 -12.93
N ILE A 40 3.53 -0.22 -12.94
CA ILE A 40 3.14 -1.52 -12.36
C ILE A 40 3.90 -2.67 -13.03
N GLU A 41 3.92 -2.72 -14.36
CA GLU A 41 4.61 -3.79 -15.10
C GLU A 41 6.14 -3.72 -14.94
N PRO A 42 6.79 -2.55 -15.04
CA PRO A 42 8.20 -2.41 -14.66
C PRO A 42 8.53 -2.89 -13.23
N ILE A 43 7.69 -2.59 -12.24
CA ILE A 43 7.87 -3.07 -10.85
C ILE A 43 7.71 -4.59 -10.76
N ARG A 44 6.74 -5.18 -11.47
CA ARG A 44 6.60 -6.64 -11.57
C ARG A 44 7.86 -7.29 -12.12
N GLN A 45 8.38 -6.76 -13.22
CA GLN A 45 9.59 -7.28 -13.85
C GLN A 45 10.79 -7.18 -12.91
N TYR A 46 10.89 -6.10 -12.14
CA TYR A 46 11.93 -5.95 -11.12
C TYR A 46 11.86 -7.07 -10.06
N PHE A 47 10.70 -7.28 -9.45
CA PHE A 47 10.51 -8.32 -8.44
C PHE A 47 10.65 -9.74 -9.00
N ARG A 48 10.21 -9.97 -10.24
CA ARG A 48 10.42 -11.25 -10.94
C ARG A 48 11.91 -11.56 -11.10
N LYS A 49 12.74 -10.58 -11.46
CA LYS A 49 14.21 -10.76 -11.55
C LYS A 49 14.83 -11.09 -10.18
N LYS A 50 14.19 -10.69 -9.09
CA LYS A 50 14.57 -11.02 -7.70
C LYS A 50 13.99 -12.36 -7.23
N GLY A 51 13.26 -13.10 -8.07
CA GLY A 51 12.70 -14.40 -7.75
C GLY A 51 11.35 -14.36 -7.02
N VAL A 52 10.65 -13.23 -7.07
CA VAL A 52 9.27 -13.13 -6.54
C VAL A 52 8.29 -13.55 -7.63
N GLU A 53 7.52 -14.59 -7.35
CA GLU A 53 6.44 -15.04 -8.22
C GLU A 53 5.33 -13.99 -8.33
N ALA A 54 4.69 -13.88 -9.49
CA ALA A 54 3.68 -12.85 -9.76
C ALA A 54 2.51 -12.88 -8.76
N GLU A 55 2.10 -14.07 -8.35
CA GLU A 55 1.06 -14.31 -7.34
C GLU A 55 1.45 -13.90 -5.91
N ASN A 56 2.73 -13.59 -5.67
CA ASN A 56 3.24 -13.08 -4.39
C ASN A 56 3.48 -11.57 -4.42
N LEU A 57 3.02 -10.88 -5.47
CA LEU A 57 3.12 -9.43 -5.61
C LEU A 57 1.74 -8.84 -5.88
N VAL A 58 1.21 -8.09 -4.91
CA VAL A 58 -0.14 -7.54 -4.97
C VAL A 58 -0.06 -6.02 -5.01
N PHE A 59 -0.70 -5.43 -6.02
CA PHE A 59 -0.83 -4.00 -6.17
C PHE A 59 -2.22 -3.56 -5.74
N LEU A 60 -2.27 -2.47 -4.97
CA LEU A 60 -3.50 -1.71 -4.72
C LEU A 60 -3.31 -0.29 -5.25
N VAL A 61 -4.17 0.11 -6.17
CA VAL A 61 -4.05 1.37 -6.92
C VAL A 61 -5.20 2.29 -6.58
N PHE A 62 -4.89 3.52 -6.16
CA PHE A 62 -5.89 4.58 -6.07
C PHE A 62 -6.14 5.21 -7.44
N LEU A 63 -7.37 5.16 -7.93
CA LEU A 63 -7.74 5.71 -9.23
C LEU A 63 -8.75 6.86 -9.10
N GLU A 64 -8.55 7.92 -9.88
CA GLU A 64 -9.54 9.00 -9.98
C GLU A 64 -10.82 8.55 -10.70
N GLN A 65 -10.66 7.66 -11.69
CA GLN A 65 -11.72 7.11 -12.51
C GLN A 65 -11.67 5.57 -12.46
N LYS A 66 -12.84 4.92 -12.52
CA LYS A 66 -12.89 3.45 -12.63
C LYS A 66 -12.24 3.01 -13.95
N PRO A 67 -11.45 1.92 -13.95
CA PRO A 67 -10.94 1.36 -15.19
C PRO A 67 -12.12 0.86 -16.04
N GLN A 68 -11.95 0.95 -17.37
CA GLN A 68 -12.96 0.49 -18.33
C GLN A 68 -12.82 -1.02 -18.63
N SER A 69 -11.67 -1.59 -18.32
CA SER A 69 -11.31 -3.00 -18.49
C SER A 69 -11.00 -3.67 -17.16
N GLU A 70 -10.99 -5.00 -17.18
CA GLU A 70 -10.42 -5.78 -16.08
C GLU A 70 -8.90 -5.57 -16.06
N GLU A 71 -8.39 -5.24 -14.88
CA GLU A 71 -6.99 -4.90 -14.67
C GLU A 71 -6.34 -5.98 -13.82
N ASN A 72 -5.06 -6.27 -14.08
CA ASN A 72 -4.33 -7.27 -13.31
C ASN A 72 -3.93 -6.78 -11.90
N TYR A 73 -4.55 -5.73 -11.37
CA TYR A 73 -4.26 -5.14 -10.05
C TYR A 73 -5.55 -4.83 -9.30
N LEU A 74 -5.46 -4.76 -7.97
CA LEU A 74 -6.56 -4.30 -7.14
C LEU A 74 -6.64 -2.78 -7.24
N PHE A 75 -7.85 -2.23 -7.30
CA PHE A 75 -8.04 -0.78 -7.35
C PHE A 75 -9.15 -0.31 -6.41
N TYR A 76 -9.09 0.96 -6.05
CA TYR A 76 -10.18 1.66 -5.38
C TYR A 76 -10.26 3.08 -5.90
N HIS A 77 -11.46 3.66 -5.86
CA HIS A 77 -11.71 4.96 -6.49
C HIS A 77 -12.22 6.03 -5.53
N SER A 78 -12.09 7.29 -5.93
CA SER A 78 -12.53 8.46 -5.16
C SER A 78 -13.98 8.37 -4.66
N LYS A 79 -14.94 8.00 -5.52
CA LYS A 79 -16.36 7.82 -5.14
C LYS A 79 -16.64 6.64 -4.15
N GLU A 80 -15.68 5.77 -3.86
CA GLU A 80 -15.81 4.70 -2.84
C GLU A 80 -15.42 5.21 -1.45
N ILE A 81 -14.80 6.39 -1.39
CA ILE A 81 -14.45 7.08 -0.16
C ILE A 81 -15.71 7.74 0.40
N LYS A 82 -16.10 7.34 1.61
CA LYS A 82 -17.25 7.89 2.34
C LYS A 82 -16.85 9.05 3.24
N TRP A 83 -17.85 9.70 3.84
CA TRP A 83 -17.65 10.79 4.80
C TRP A 83 -16.77 10.33 5.97
N GLY A 84 -15.73 11.09 6.29
CA GLY A 84 -14.69 10.65 7.24
C GLY A 84 -13.48 10.00 6.58
N GLY A 85 -13.45 9.85 5.24
CA GLY A 85 -12.26 9.46 4.50
C GLY A 85 -11.94 7.97 4.59
N TYR A 86 -12.93 7.09 4.64
CA TYR A 86 -12.72 5.64 4.61
C TYR A 86 -13.25 5.04 3.30
N ALA A 87 -12.51 4.11 2.69
CA ALA A 87 -12.83 3.48 1.41
C ALA A 87 -13.11 1.99 1.58
N LEU A 88 -14.38 1.56 1.57
CA LEU A 88 -14.74 0.16 1.79
C LEU A 88 -15.24 -0.48 0.49
N ASN A 89 -14.32 -0.98 -0.33
CA ASN A 89 -14.62 -1.82 -1.49
C ASN A 89 -14.01 -3.23 -1.31
N ASP A 90 -14.41 -4.18 -2.14
CA ASP A 90 -13.95 -5.56 -2.01
C ASP A 90 -12.45 -5.73 -2.34
N ASN A 91 -11.90 -4.87 -3.20
CA ASN A 91 -10.46 -4.85 -3.51
C ASN A 91 -9.60 -4.47 -2.31
N ILE A 92 -10.03 -3.49 -1.50
CA ILE A 92 -9.34 -3.11 -0.26
C ILE A 92 -9.44 -4.24 0.76
N LYS A 93 -10.61 -4.88 0.90
CA LYS A 93 -10.74 -6.04 1.80
C LYS A 93 -9.81 -7.18 1.38
N SER A 94 -9.74 -7.47 0.08
CA SER A 94 -8.84 -8.48 -0.49
C SER A 94 -7.38 -8.12 -0.22
N PHE A 95 -6.97 -6.87 -0.44
CA PHE A 95 -5.62 -6.41 -0.14
C PHE A 95 -5.27 -6.58 1.36
N LEU A 96 -6.16 -6.14 2.24
CA LEU A 96 -5.95 -6.28 3.70
C LEU A 96 -5.95 -7.74 4.18
N GLY A 97 -6.46 -8.67 3.36
CA GLY A 97 -6.46 -10.12 3.63
C GLY A 97 -5.10 -10.79 3.57
N PHE A 98 -4.12 -10.22 2.87
CA PHE A 98 -2.79 -10.82 2.75
C PHE A 98 -1.90 -10.53 3.95
N ASP A 99 -1.08 -11.52 4.32
CA ASP A 99 0.03 -11.33 5.24
C ASP A 99 1.30 -10.92 4.48
N TYR A 100 1.64 -9.65 4.57
CA TYR A 100 2.76 -9.12 3.81
C TYR A 100 4.10 -9.31 4.53
N THR A 101 5.11 -9.78 3.81
CA THR A 101 6.49 -9.65 4.28
C THR A 101 6.96 -8.19 4.19
N ARG A 102 6.44 -7.45 3.21
CA ARG A 102 6.75 -6.05 3.00
C ARG A 102 5.61 -5.33 2.29
N VAL A 103 5.38 -4.07 2.67
CA VAL A 103 4.47 -3.16 1.97
C VAL A 103 5.21 -1.89 1.57
N TYR A 104 5.13 -1.55 0.28
CA TYR A 104 5.64 -0.30 -0.28
C TYR A 104 4.49 0.71 -0.41
N TYR A 105 4.64 1.87 0.19
CA TYR A 105 3.75 3.02 0.04
C TYR A 105 4.40 4.06 -0.88
N LEU A 106 3.86 4.22 -2.08
CA LEU A 106 4.47 5.05 -3.13
C LEU A 106 3.46 6.08 -3.69
N CYS A 107 2.52 6.54 -2.86
CA CYS A 107 1.56 7.56 -3.26
C CYS A 107 2.16 8.97 -3.16
N THR A 108 1.75 9.84 -4.08
CA THR A 108 2.17 11.24 -4.18
C THR A 108 1.55 12.13 -3.10
N SER A 109 0.33 11.79 -2.64
CA SER A 109 -0.38 12.41 -1.52
C SER A 109 -0.43 11.46 -0.31
N PHE A 110 -0.77 12.00 0.87
CA PHE A 110 -1.18 11.21 2.04
C PHE A 110 -2.57 11.65 2.50
N ASP A 111 -3.56 10.82 2.17
CA ASP A 111 -4.98 11.06 2.40
C ASP A 111 -5.53 10.17 3.53
N PRO A 112 -6.64 10.55 4.19
CA PRO A 112 -7.13 9.81 5.36
C PRO A 112 -7.55 8.35 5.09
N HIS A 113 -7.90 8.03 3.84
CA HIS A 113 -8.23 6.65 3.46
C HIS A 113 -6.99 5.76 3.32
N GLN A 114 -5.86 6.35 2.89
CA GLN A 114 -4.57 5.66 2.82
C GLN A 114 -4.06 5.35 4.22
N ASN A 115 -4.25 6.26 5.18
CA ASN A 115 -4.02 5.98 6.60
C ASN A 115 -4.80 4.75 7.09
N LEU A 116 -6.10 4.69 6.80
CA LEU A 116 -6.92 3.54 7.18
C LEU A 116 -6.43 2.23 6.56
N ILE A 117 -6.01 2.24 5.30
CA ILE A 117 -5.43 1.07 4.64
C ILE A 117 -4.13 0.66 5.35
N LEU A 118 -3.19 1.59 5.52
CA LEU A 118 -1.89 1.32 6.15
C LEU A 118 -2.02 0.83 7.60
N SER A 119 -2.94 1.41 8.38
CA SER A 119 -3.15 1.06 9.79
C SER A 119 -3.79 -0.32 9.99
N ASN A 120 -4.53 -0.83 8.99
CA ASN A 120 -5.15 -2.16 9.04
C ASN A 120 -4.37 -3.23 8.27
N CYS A 121 -3.34 -2.84 7.53
CA CYS A 121 -2.54 -3.76 6.74
C CYS A 121 -1.61 -4.60 7.64
N SER A 122 -1.70 -5.92 7.53
CA SER A 122 -0.80 -6.89 8.17
C SER A 122 0.50 -6.98 7.38
N ALA A 123 1.59 -6.41 7.91
CA ALA A 123 2.89 -6.45 7.25
C ALA A 123 4.01 -6.55 8.28
N ALA A 124 5.04 -7.36 7.99
CA ALA A 124 6.25 -7.42 8.81
C ALA A 124 7.13 -6.16 8.69
N PHE A 125 7.03 -5.44 7.56
CA PHE A 125 7.74 -4.20 7.33
C PHE A 125 6.99 -3.29 6.34
N LYS A 126 6.76 -2.03 6.69
CA LYS A 126 6.11 -1.01 5.86
C LYS A 126 7.10 0.09 5.55
N THR A 127 7.19 0.48 4.29
CA THR A 127 8.18 1.46 3.84
C THR A 127 7.60 2.33 2.74
N GLY A 128 8.11 3.54 2.57
CA GLY A 128 7.61 4.43 1.53
C GLY A 128 8.31 5.77 1.47
N THR A 129 7.80 6.65 0.63
CA THR A 129 8.33 8.01 0.47
C THR A 129 7.84 8.90 1.61
N TYR A 130 8.71 9.78 2.09
CA TYR A 130 8.39 10.72 3.15
C TYR A 130 7.27 11.69 2.70
N LYS A 131 6.24 11.79 3.54
CA LYS A 131 5.14 12.75 3.46
C LYS A 131 4.78 13.13 4.88
N ALA A 132 4.58 14.43 5.14
CA ALA A 132 4.27 14.88 6.49
C ALA A 132 3.07 14.13 7.08
N GLY A 133 3.27 13.48 8.23
CA GLY A 133 2.23 12.73 8.96
C GLY A 133 2.12 11.24 8.60
N ILE A 134 2.95 10.73 7.68
CA ILE A 134 2.96 9.30 7.32
C ILE A 134 3.83 8.44 8.24
N GLU A 135 4.76 9.07 8.95
CA GLU A 135 5.79 8.44 9.78
C GLU A 135 5.22 7.47 10.82
N PRO A 136 4.05 7.73 11.45
CA PRO A 136 3.46 6.78 12.39
C PRO A 136 3.02 5.44 11.77
N TYR A 137 2.97 5.34 10.44
CA TYR A 137 2.41 4.18 9.72
C TYR A 137 3.47 3.38 8.95
N LEU A 138 4.70 3.87 8.86
CA LEU A 138 5.80 3.26 8.13
C LEU A 138 6.98 3.01 9.07
N ASP A 139 7.62 1.85 8.94
CA ASP A 139 8.85 1.52 9.65
C ASP A 139 10.07 2.26 9.07
N LEU A 140 10.00 2.61 7.78
CA LEU A 140 11.03 3.38 7.07
C LEU A 140 10.41 4.35 6.07
N THR A 141 10.84 5.61 6.17
CA THR A 141 10.55 6.65 5.17
C THR A 141 11.82 7.07 4.46
N ILE A 142 11.78 7.19 3.13
CA ILE A 142 12.87 7.73 2.33
C ILE A 142 12.54 9.15 1.87
N ASP A 143 13.50 10.06 1.99
CA ASP A 143 13.37 11.46 1.57
C ASP A 143 13.87 11.63 0.13
N ASP A 144 13.23 10.91 -0.79
CA ASP A 144 13.50 10.99 -2.23
C ASP A 144 12.31 11.71 -2.91
N GLU A 145 12.44 13.04 -3.03
CA GLU A 145 11.48 13.93 -3.70
C GLU A 145 11.27 13.48 -5.16
N PRO A 146 10.05 13.67 -5.69
CA PRO A 146 9.35 12.63 -6.47
C PRO A 146 10.21 12.03 -7.58
N CYS A 147 10.93 10.96 -7.24
CA CYS A 147 11.39 9.97 -8.18
C CYS A 147 10.21 9.03 -8.53
N ASP A 148 10.27 8.41 -9.70
CA ASP A 148 9.24 7.47 -10.12
C ASP A 148 9.15 6.25 -9.18
N ALA A 149 7.98 5.63 -9.10
CA ALA A 149 7.72 4.52 -8.16
C ALA A 149 8.70 3.35 -8.32
N LEU A 150 9.20 3.07 -9.54
CA LEU A 150 10.17 2.00 -9.75
C LEU A 150 11.51 2.33 -9.08
N LYS A 151 12.03 3.55 -9.26
CA LYS A 151 13.27 3.99 -8.60
C LYS A 151 13.14 3.95 -7.08
N GLN A 152 11.98 4.34 -6.53
CA GLN A 152 11.71 4.25 -5.11
C GLN A 152 11.81 2.81 -4.60
N VAL A 153 11.15 1.87 -5.29
CA VAL A 153 11.23 0.43 -4.94
C VAL A 153 12.69 -0.04 -4.96
N GLN A 154 13.44 0.30 -6.01
CA GLN A 154 14.85 -0.09 -6.15
C GLN A 154 15.73 0.50 -5.04
N LEU A 155 15.54 1.78 -4.71
CA LEU A 155 16.28 2.45 -3.65
C LEU A 155 16.03 1.79 -2.30
N ILE A 156 14.75 1.60 -1.95
CA ILE A 156 14.33 0.97 -0.69
C ILE A 156 14.89 -0.45 -0.60
N ASP A 157 14.76 -1.26 -1.66
CA ASP A 157 15.24 -2.65 -1.64
C ASP A 157 16.77 -2.71 -1.47
N ASN A 158 17.52 -1.83 -2.15
CA ASN A 158 18.96 -1.72 -1.98
C ASN A 158 19.37 -1.32 -0.56
N TRP A 159 18.61 -0.43 0.09
CA TRP A 159 18.85 -0.06 1.49
C TRP A 159 18.63 -1.24 2.42
N ILE A 160 17.57 -2.03 2.20
CA ILE A 160 17.29 -3.22 3.02
C ILE A 160 18.36 -4.31 2.81
N ASP A 161 18.82 -4.52 1.57
CA ASP A 161 19.92 -5.44 1.26
C ASP A 161 21.23 -5.01 1.96
N LYS A 162 21.50 -3.71 2.04
CA LYS A 162 22.67 -3.18 2.78
C LYS A 162 22.55 -3.40 4.29
N LEU A 163 21.38 -3.14 4.88
CA LEU A 163 21.16 -3.35 6.31
C LEU A 163 21.28 -4.84 6.70
N SER A 164 20.75 -5.73 5.87
CA SER A 164 20.79 -7.18 6.12
C SER A 164 22.20 -7.80 5.96
N SER A 165 23.06 -7.18 5.16
CA SER A 165 24.45 -7.63 4.95
C SER A 165 25.43 -7.18 6.05
N HIS A 166 25.13 -6.10 6.78
CA HIS A 166 25.96 -5.59 7.88
C HIS A 166 25.58 -6.19 9.26
N GLY A 167 24.47 -6.92 9.33
CA GLY A 167 24.01 -7.60 10.56
C GLY A 167 24.45 -9.07 10.68
N LYS A 168 25.45 -9.51 9.90
CA LYS A 168 26.02 -10.86 9.94
C LYS A 168 27.46 -10.85 10.44
#